data_AF-T0ILU2-F1
#
_entry.id   AF-T0ILU2-F1
#
_cell.length_a   1.000
_cell.length_b   1.000
_cell.length_c   1.000
_cell.angle_alpha   90.00
_cell.angle_beta   90.00
_cell.angle_gamma   90.00
#
_symmetry.space_group_name_H-M   'P 1'
#
loop_
_entity.id
_entity.type
_entity.pdbx_description
1 polymer ?
#
loop_
_entity_poly.entity_id
_entity_poly.type
_entity_poly.pdbx_seq_one_letter_code
_entity_poly.pdbx_strand_id
1 'polypeptide(L)' 'MEQAELLRRMWGRVELCRRLAITTTDPHTADALIEMANEGEADIRRLMEQPDHSAIMPRPTQ' A
#
# COMPACT_ATOMS: atom_id res chain seq x y z
N MET A 1 8.09 16.01 -8.87
CA MET A 1 8.93 14.88 -8.43
C MET A 1 8.33 14.08 -7.28
N GLU A 2 7.57 14.72 -6.38
CA GLU A 2 7.04 14.07 -5.16
C GLU A 2 6.10 12.88 -5.41
N GLN A 3 5.22 12.95 -6.41
CA GLN A 3 4.27 11.86 -6.69
C GLN A 3 4.96 10.55 -7.12
N ALA A 4 6.02 10.64 -7.94
CA ALA A 4 6.76 9.46 -8.39
C ALA A 4 7.52 8.77 -7.24
N GLU A 5 8.00 9.54 -6.26
CA GLU A 5 8.63 9.00 -5.07
C GLU A 5 7.60 8.37 -4.12
N LEU A 6 6.44 9.02 -3.96
CA LEU A 6 5.32 8.46 -3.20
C LEU A 6 4.88 7.11 -3.79
N LEU A 7 4.64 7.04 -5.10
CA LEU A 7 4.25 5.80 -5.78
C LEU A 7 5.30 4.70 -5.60
N ARG A 8 6.59 5.03 -5.72
CA ARG A 8 7.67 4.06 -5.44
C ARG A 8 7.65 3.53 -4.01
N ARG A 9 7.45 4.40 -3.02
CA ARG A 9 7.34 3.99 -1.61
C ARG A 9 6.11 3.11 -1.36
N MET A 10 4.97 3.43 -1.97
CA MET A 10 3.76 2.62 -1.85
C MET A 10 3.94 1.23 -2.45
N TRP A 11 4.51 1.14 -3.65
CA TRP A 11 4.85 -0.15 -4.28
C TRP A 11 5.81 -0.98 -3.41
N GLY A 12 6.81 -0.36 -2.79
CA GLY A 12 7.71 -1.03 -1.86
C GLY A 12 6.99 -1.65 -0.65
N ARG A 13 5.98 -0.97 -0.10
CA ARG A 13 5.18 -1.52 1.01
C ARG A 13 4.29 -2.67 0.57
N VAL A 14 3.64 -2.56 -0.60
CA VAL A 14 2.84 -3.65 -1.18
C VAL A 14 3.70 -4.90 -1.37
N GLU A 15 4.86 -4.75 -2.00
CA GLU A 15 5.77 -5.87 -2.24
C GLU A 15 6.23 -6.52 -0.92
N LEU A 16 6.56 -5.70 0.09
CA LEU A 16 6.94 -6.21 1.40
C LEU A 16 5.80 -7.02 2.04
N CYS A 17 4.56 -6.53 2.01
CA CYS A 17 3.41 -7.25 2.55
C CYS A 17 3.22 -8.61 1.85
N ARG A 18 3.34 -8.64 0.52
CA ARG A 18 3.27 -9.89 -0.27
C ARG A 18 4.36 -10.88 0.11
N ARG A 19 5.61 -10.41 0.24
CA ARG A 19 6.74 -11.27 0.62
C ARG A 19 6.58 -11.83 2.03
N LEU A 20 6.16 -10.98 2.97
CA LEU A 20 5.91 -11.41 4.34
C LEU A 20 4.78 -12.44 4.41
N ALA A 21 3.70 -12.26 3.65
CA ALA A 21 2.59 -13.22 3.63
C ALA A 21 3.04 -14.63 3.19
N ILE A 22 3.96 -14.73 2.23
CA ILE A 22 4.51 -16.01 1.76
C ILE A 22 5.30 -16.73 2.87
N THR A 23 6.05 -15.98 3.67
CA THR A 23 6.92 -16.54 4.71
C THR A 23 6.25 -16.66 6.08
N THR A 24 5.07 -16.07 6.25
CA THR A 24 4.35 -16.05 7.53
C THR A 24 3.59 -17.35 7.70
N THR A 25 3.83 -18.04 8.82
CA THR A 25 3.20 -19.32 9.14
C THR A 25 1.85 -19.18 9.84
N ASP A 26 1.61 -18.04 10.50
CA ASP A 26 0.31 -17.74 11.09
C ASP A 26 -0.69 -17.32 9.99
N PRO A 27 -1.76 -18.09 9.76
CA PRO A 27 -2.67 -17.83 8.66
C PRO A 27 -3.41 -16.50 8.80
N HIS A 28 -3.76 -16.09 10.02
CA HIS A 28 -4.43 -14.81 10.25
C HIS A 28 -3.53 -13.61 9.90
N THR A 29 -2.24 -13.69 10.24
CA THR A 29 -1.26 -12.66 9.90
C THR A 29 -0.98 -12.66 8.41
N ALA A 30 -0.90 -13.83 7.76
CA ALA A 30 -0.74 -13.93 6.31
C ALA A 30 -1.93 -13.31 5.55
N ASP A 31 -3.16 -13.58 5.97
CA ASP A 31 -4.37 -12.95 5.41
C ASP A 31 -4.35 -11.43 5.58
N ALA A 32 -4.04 -10.92 6.78
CA ALA A 32 -3.94 -9.49 7.03
C ALA A 32 -2.88 -8.81 6.14
N LEU A 33 -1.73 -9.48 5.91
CA LEU A 33 -0.68 -9.00 4.99
C LEU A 33 -1.17 -8.96 3.54
N ILE A 34 -1.97 -9.94 3.13
CA ILE A 34 -2.59 -9.98 1.80
C ILE A 34 -3.60 -8.84 1.64
N GLU A 35 -4.46 -8.61 2.63
CA GLU A 35 -5.43 -7.52 2.63
C GLU A 35 -4.73 -6.16 2.54
N MET A 36 -3.71 -5.92 3.37
CA MET A 36 -2.92 -4.68 3.31
C MET A 36 -2.25 -4.46 1.94
N ALA A 37 -1.77 -5.53 1.30
CA ALA A 37 -1.22 -5.43 -0.06
C ALA A 37 -2.31 -5.07 -1.09
N ASN A 38 -3.48 -5.72 -1.02
CA ASN A 38 -4.61 -5.45 -1.91
C ASN A 38 -5.10 -4.00 -1.79
N GLU A 39 -5.25 -3.49 -0.57
CA GLU A 39 -5.63 -2.11 -0.30
C GLU A 39 -4.59 -1.13 -0.86
N GLY A 40 -3.30 -1.39 -0.63
CA GLY A 40 -2.22 -0.58 -1.17
C GLY A 40 -2.21 -0.53 -2.70
N GLU A 41 -2.45 -1.64 -3.38
CA GLU A 41 -2.58 -1.69 -4.85
C GLU A 41 -3.78 -0.89 -5.35
N ALA A 42 -4.92 -0.98 -4.67
CA ALA A 42 -6.11 -0.20 -5.00
C ALA A 42 -5.86 1.31 -4.84
N ASP A 43 -5.17 1.73 -3.78
CA ASP A 43 -4.84 3.14 -3.55
C ASP A 43 -3.82 3.68 -4.56
N ILE A 44 -2.81 2.88 -4.92
CA ILE A 44 -1.88 3.22 -6.00
C ILE A 44 -2.65 3.43 -7.30
N ARG A 45 -3.56 2.52 -7.64
CA ARG A 45 -4.38 2.63 -8.86
C ARG A 45 -5.21 3.91 -8.87
N ARG A 46 -5.89 4.21 -7.75
CA ARG A 46 -6.66 5.46 -7.58
C ARG A 46 -5.79 6.71 -7.70
N LEU A 47 -4.55 6.67 -7.20
CA LEU A 47 -3.60 7.79 -7.29
C LEU A 47 -3.07 7.99 -8.71
N MET A 48 -2.91 6.92 -9.48
CA MET A 48 -2.51 6.99 -10.90
C MET A 48 -3.67 7.46 -11.79
N GLU A 49 -4.91 7.15 -11.42
CA GLU A 49 -6.13 7.57 -12.13
C GLU A 49 -6.54 9.02 -11.81
N GLN A 50 -6.01 9.61 -10.74
CA GLN A 50 -6.22 11.02 -10.38
C GLN A 50 -4.97 11.85 -10.72
N PRO A 51 -4.94 12.56 -11.87
CA PRO A 51 -3.77 13.34 -12.30
C PRO A 51 -3.54 14.63 -11.48
N ASP A 52 -4.44 14.97 -10.55
CA ASP A 52 -4.36 16.21 -9.78
C ASP A 52 -5.01 16.03 -8.40
N HIS A 53 -4.22 16.01 -7.32
CA HIS A 53 -4.43 16.79 -6.08
C HIS A 53 -3.64 16.26 -4.88
N SER A 54 -2.96 17.20 -4.25
CA SER A 54 -2.43 17.19 -2.89
C SER A 54 -3.52 16.87 -1.83
N ALA A 55 -4.03 15.65 -1.71
CA ALA A 55 -4.94 15.33 -0.59
C ALA A 55 -5.21 13.83 -0.39
N ILE A 56 -4.21 12.99 -0.09
CA ILE A 56 -4.51 11.71 0.60
C ILE A 56 -3.41 11.42 1.62
N MET A 57 -3.41 12.18 2.72
CA MET A 57 -2.88 11.68 3.98
C MET A 57 -4.06 11.08 4.75
N PRO A 58 -4.08 9.79 5.08
CA PRO A 58 -4.90 9.35 6.20
C PRO A 58 -4.35 10.06 7.44
N ARG A 59 -5.13 10.99 8.00
CA ARG A 59 -4.78 11.66 9.26
C ARG A 59 -4.59 10.56 10.31
N PRO A 60 -3.46 10.51 11.03
CA PRO A 60 -3.41 9.71 12.24
C PRO A 60 -4.41 10.33 13.22
N THR A 61 -5.46 9.59 13.57
CA THR A 61 -6.23 9.87 14.77
C THR A 61 -5.35 9.50 15.98
N GLN A 62 -4.61 10.47 16.51
CA GLN A 62 -4.24 10.59 17.93
C GLN A 62 -4.01 12.04 18.28
#